data_AF-A0A1H5U4B4-F1
#
_entry.id   AF-A0A1H5U4B4-F1
#
_cell.length_a   1.000
_cell.length_b   1.000
_cell.length_c   1.000
_cell.angle_alpha   90.00
_cell.angle_beta   90.00
_cell.angle_gamma   90.00
#
_symmetry.space_group_name_H-M   'P 1'
#
loop_
_entity.id
_entity.type
_entity.pdbx_description
1 polymer ?
#
loop_
_entity_poly.entity_id
_entity_poly.type
_entity_poly.pdbx_seq_one_letter_code
_entity_poly.pdbx_strand_id
1 'polypeptide(L)'
;MSEIIWIAIGLLGQAMFTSRFLVQWLVSERRKESVVPTAFWWLSILGGLTLLSYAIWRMDPVFILGQSFGVVVYARNLTLIARKRREVAQ
;
A
#
# COMPACT_ATOMS: atom_id res chain seq x y z
N MET A 1 18.69 -17.63 -17.24
CA MET A 1 19.27 -17.40 -15.89
C MET A 1 19.27 -15.92 -15.48
N SER A 2 19.51 -14.98 -16.42
CA SER A 2 19.41 -13.53 -16.18
C SER A 2 18.02 -13.06 -15.72
N GLU A 3 16.95 -13.56 -16.33
CA GLU A 3 15.56 -13.14 -16.06
C GLU A 3 15.10 -13.44 -14.63
N ILE A 4 15.41 -14.64 -14.11
CA ILE A 4 15.06 -15.05 -12.74
C ILE A 4 15.73 -14.14 -11.69
N ILE A 5 16.98 -13.74 -11.94
CA ILE A 5 17.71 -12.83 -11.06
C ILE A 5 17.01 -11.46 -11.00
N TRP A 6 16.58 -10.93 -12.14
CA TRP A 6 15.86 -9.65 -12.20
C TRP A 6 14.47 -9.73 -11.55
N ILE A 7 13.74 -10.84 -11.72
CA ILE A 7 12.48 -11.08 -11.01
C ILE A 7 12.70 -11.12 -9.49
N ALA A 8 13.74 -11.81 -9.01
CA ALA A 8 14.06 -11.88 -7.59
C ALA A 8 14.44 -10.50 -7.02
N ILE A 9 15.24 -9.71 -7.74
CA ILE A 9 15.56 -8.32 -7.37
C ILE A 9 14.30 -7.48 -7.31
N GLY A 10 13.40 -7.60 -8.30
CA GLY A 10 12.12 -6.90 -8.33
C GLY A 10 11.23 -7.25 -7.13
N LEU A 11 11.13 -8.54 -6.78
CA LEU A 11 10.37 -9.00 -5.62
C LEU A 11 10.99 -8.50 -4.29
N LEU A 12 12.31 -8.51 -4.16
CA LEU A 12 13.01 -7.92 -3.02
C LEU A 12 12.74 -6.42 -2.90
N GLY A 13 12.82 -5.70 -4.02
CA GLY A 13 12.48 -4.28 -4.09
C GLY A 13 11.04 -4.02 -3.64
N GLN A 14 10.08 -4.80 -4.14
CA GLN A 14 8.67 -4.72 -3.73
C GLN A 14 8.47 -5.03 -2.25
N ALA A 15 9.14 -6.06 -1.72
CA ALA A 15 9.07 -6.40 -0.31
C ALA A 15 9.62 -5.27 0.58
N MET A 16 10.74 -4.65 0.20
CA MET A 16 11.32 -3.51 0.91
C MET A 16 10.46 -2.25 0.80
N PHE A 17 9.80 -2.01 -0.34
CA PHE A 17 8.88 -0.87 -0.48
C PHE A 17 7.61 -1.07 0.33
N THR A 18 7.06 -2.28 0.29
CA THR A 18 5.87 -2.68 1.03
C THR A 18 6.12 -2.65 2.54
N SER A 19 7.31 -3.03 3.00
CA SER A 19 7.65 -3.06 4.43
C SER A 19 7.57 -1.68 5.07
N ARG A 20 7.80 -0.58 4.33
CA ARG A 20 7.61 0.80 4.83
C ARG A 20 6.18 1.05 5.29
N PHE A 21 5.20 0.54 4.55
CA PHE A 21 3.80 0.63 4.93
C PHE A 21 3.46 -0.31 6.09
N LEU A 22 4.07 -1.49 6.17
CA LEU A 22 3.93 -2.39 7.33
C LEU A 22 4.47 -1.76 8.62
N VAL A 23 5.62 -1.09 8.56
CA VAL A 23 6.20 -0.38 9.71
C VAL A 23 5.30 0.78 10.11
N GLN A 24 4.84 1.59 9.15
CA GLN A 24 3.88 2.65 9.42
C GLN A 24 2.59 2.11 10.04
N TRP A 25 2.06 1.00 9.51
CA TRP A 25 0.88 0.33 10.05
C TRP A 25 1.14 -0.08 11.50
N LEU A 26 2.21 -0.84 11.78
CA LEU A 26 2.52 -1.30 13.14
C LEU A 26 2.63 -0.13 14.14
N VAL A 27 3.21 0.99 13.72
CA VAL A 27 3.28 2.21 14.53
C VAL A 27 1.90 2.84 14.72
N SER A 28 1.08 2.92 13.68
CA SER A 28 -0.29 3.47 13.76
C SER A 28 -1.20 2.64 14.66
N GLU A 29 -1.05 1.31 14.64
CA GLU A 29 -1.81 0.39 15.48
C GLU A 29 -1.41 0.56 16.96
N ARG A 30 -0.09 0.62 17.23
CA ARG A 30 0.44 0.87 18.58
C ARG A 30 0.01 2.21 19.15
N ARG A 31 -0.11 3.25 18.31
CA ARG A 31 -0.53 4.60 18.73
C ARG A 31 -2.04 4.83 18.62
N LYS A 32 -2.80 3.89 18.06
CA LYS A 32 -4.23 4.03 17.70
C LYS A 32 -4.53 5.33 16.94
N GLU A 33 -3.55 5.84 16.19
CA GLU A 33 -3.60 7.13 15.52
C GLU A 33 -2.96 7.02 14.14
N SER A 34 -3.72 7.40 13.12
CA SER A 34 -3.15 7.63 11.80
C SER A 34 -2.60 9.04 11.78
N VAL A 35 -1.28 9.17 11.98
CA VAL A 35 -0.55 10.43 11.87
C VAL A 35 -0.57 10.97 10.43
N VAL A 36 -0.89 10.10 9.47
CA VAL A 36 -0.87 10.40 8.03
C VAL A 36 -2.20 11.01 7.57
N PRO A 37 -2.20 12.15 6.83
CA PRO A 37 -3.42 12.82 6.37
C PRO A 37 -4.33 11.90 5.53
N THR A 38 -5.65 12.04 5.65
CA THR A 38 -6.62 11.30 4.82
C THR A 38 -6.38 11.49 3.32
N ALA A 39 -5.96 12.69 2.91
CA ALA A 39 -5.64 13.00 1.52
C ALA A 39 -4.51 12.11 0.95
N PHE A 40 -3.51 11.76 1.77
CA PHE A 40 -2.44 10.86 1.35
C PHE A 40 -3.00 9.49 0.96
N TRP A 41 -3.88 8.91 1.79
CA TRP A 41 -4.47 7.60 1.52
C TRP A 41 -5.33 7.58 0.25
N TRP A 42 -6.13 8.63 0.01
CA TRP A 42 -6.91 8.75 -1.22
C TRP A 42 -6.02 8.89 -2.47
N LEU A 43 -4.96 9.71 -2.40
CA LEU A 43 -3.98 9.83 -3.47
C LEU A 43 -3.25 8.50 -3.71
N SER A 44 -2.92 7.75 -2.65
CA SER A 44 -2.30 6.44 -2.75
C SER A 44 -3.22 5.39 -3.39
N ILE A 45 -4.53 5.42 -3.13
CA ILE A 45 -5.49 4.54 -3.80
C ILE A 45 -5.60 4.90 -5.29
N LEU A 46 -5.77 6.18 -5.62
CA LEU A 46 -5.88 6.65 -7.01
C LEU A 46 -4.62 6.35 -7.83
N GLY A 47 -3.45 6.71 -7.29
CA GLY A 47 -2.17 6.40 -7.91
C GLY A 47 -1.91 4.88 -7.96
N GLY A 48 -2.29 4.17 -6.90
CA GLY A 48 -2.22 2.72 -6.77
C GLY A 48 -2.97 2.00 -7.89
N LEU A 49 -4.24 2.33 -8.07
CA LEU A 49 -5.12 1.77 -9.11
C LEU A 49 -4.66 2.14 -10.52
N THR A 50 -4.19 3.37 -10.73
CA THR A 50 -3.65 3.81 -12.01
C THR A 50 -2.43 2.97 -12.40
N LEU A 51 -1.47 2.83 -11.48
CA LEU A 51 -0.26 2.04 -11.70
C LEU A 51 -0.55 0.55 -11.79
N LEU A 52 -1.52 0.02 -11.03
CA LEU A 52 -1.95 -1.37 -11.14
C LEU A 52 -2.56 -1.65 -12.52
N SER A 53 -3.40 -0.75 -13.01
CA SER A 53 -4.00 -0.87 -14.36
C SER A 53 -2.91 -0.86 -15.44
N TYR A 54 -1.92 0.02 -15.30
CA TYR A 54 -0.76 0.06 -16.18
C TYR A 54 0.09 -1.22 -16.08
N ALA A 55 0.31 -1.75 -14.88
CA ALA A 55 1.06 -2.98 -14.64
C ALA A 55 0.40 -4.20 -15.30
N ILE A 56 -0.93 -4.29 -15.21
CA ILE A 56 -1.73 -5.32 -15.87
C ILE A 56 -1.58 -5.20 -17.39
N TRP A 57 -1.70 -4.00 -17.95
CA TRP A 57 -1.48 -3.76 -19.37
C TRP A 57 -0.05 -4.14 -19.83
N ARG A 58 0.95 -3.86 -19.00
CA ARG A 58 2.37 -4.23 -19.24
C ARG A 58 2.65 -5.72 -19.04
N MET A 59 1.71 -6.48 -18.48
CA MET A 59 1.89 -7.88 -18.06
C MET A 59 3.10 -8.04 -17.11
N ASP A 60 3.31 -7.09 -16.19
CA ASP A 60 4.41 -7.12 -15.22
C ASP A 60 3.93 -7.72 -13.89
N PRO A 61 4.16 -9.03 -13.63
CA PRO A 61 3.65 -9.71 -12.44
C PRO A 61 4.24 -9.15 -11.14
N VAL A 62 5.49 -8.67 -11.17
CA VAL A 62 6.15 -8.12 -9.97
C VAL A 62 5.50 -6.80 -9.60
N PHE A 63 5.20 -5.95 -10.59
CA PHE A 63 4.57 -4.67 -10.34
C PHE A 63 3.09 -4.81 -9.94
N ILE A 64 2.37 -5.76 -10.54
CA ILE A 64 0.99 -6.13 -10.17
C ILE A 64 0.91 -6.58 -8.71
N LEU A 65 1.81 -7.49 -8.27
CA LEU A 65 1.82 -7.99 -6.90
C LEU A 65 2.06 -6.89 -5.86
N GLY A 66 3.00 -5.99 -6.09
CA GLY A 66 3.25 -4.89 -5.13
C GLY A 66 2.12 -3.87 -5.09
N GLN A 67 1.57 -3.47 -6.25
CA GLN A 67 0.50 -2.47 -6.26
C GLN A 67 -0.83 -2.99 -5.74
N SER A 68 -1.15 -4.26 -6.01
CA SER A 68 -2.35 -4.89 -5.41
C SER A 68 -2.26 -4.91 -3.88
N PHE A 69 -1.11 -5.30 -3.32
CA PHE A 69 -0.90 -5.26 -1.86
C PHE A 69 -0.98 -3.82 -1.31
N GLY A 70 -0.35 -2.86 -1.99
CA GLY A 70 -0.39 -1.45 -1.60
C GLY A 70 -1.82 -0.90 -1.49
N VAL A 71 -2.66 -1.14 -2.51
CA VAL A 71 -4.06 -0.69 -2.53
C VAL A 71 -4.87 -1.25 -1.34
N VAL A 72 -4.67 -2.53 -0.99
CA VAL A 72 -5.34 -3.15 0.17
C VAL A 72 -4.95 -2.45 1.47
N VAL A 73 -3.67 -2.17 1.67
CA VAL A 73 -3.17 -1.47 2.88
C VAL A 73 -3.77 -0.05 2.96
N TYR A 74 -3.84 0.67 1.83
CA TYR A 74 -4.41 2.02 1.80
C TYR A 74 -5.90 2.04 2.16
N ALA A 75 -6.68 1.11 1.61
CA ALA A 75 -8.11 0.98 1.91
C ALA A 75 -8.38 0.63 3.39
N ARG A 76 -7.57 -0.29 3.95
CA ARG A 76 -7.66 -0.65 5.38
C ARG A 76 -7.38 0.55 6.28
N ASN A 77 -6.37 1.34 5.98
CA ASN A 77 -6.04 2.54 6.77
C ASN A 77 -7.12 3.61 6.70
N LEU A 78 -7.79 3.77 5.55
CA LEU A 78 -8.95 4.66 5.43
C LEU A 78 -10.10 4.23 6.34
N THR A 79 -10.34 2.92 6.43
CA THR A 79 -11.39 2.32 7.27
C THR A 79 -11.14 2.57 8.76
N LEU A 80 -9.88 2.45 9.21
CA LEU A 80 -9.50 2.79 10.59
C LEU A 80 -9.77 4.26 10.92
N ILE A 81 -9.40 5.17 10.01
CA ILE A 81 -9.62 6.61 10.22
C ILE A 81 -11.11 6.92 10.29
N ALA A 82 -11.93 6.31 9.43
CA ALA A 82 -13.37 6.47 9.44
C ALA A 82 -14.00 5.99 10.76
N ARG A 83 -13.53 4.85 11.30
CA ARG A 83 -14.00 4.33 12.58
C ARG A 83 -13.62 5.25 13.74
N LYS A 84 -12.38 5.74 13.81
CA LYS A 84 -11.94 6.66 14.87
C LYS A 84 -12.73 7.98 14.84
N ARG A 85 -13.05 8.50 13.64
CA ARG A 85 -13.91 9.69 13.50
C ARG A 85 -15.33 9.47 14.04
N ARG A 86 -15.90 8.26 13.88
CA ARG A 86 -17.22 7.94 14.43
C ARG A 86 -17.20 7.84 15.96
N GLU A 87 -16.16 7.23 16.54
CA GLU A 87 -16.00 7.12 18.00
C GLU A 87 -15.81 8.50 18.68
N VAL A 88 -15.19 9.48 18.02
CA VAL A 88 -15.02 10.86 18.56
C VAL A 88 -16.29 11.72 18.38
N ALA A 89 -17.17 11.37 17.44
CA ALA A 89 -18.41 12.11 17.18
C ALA A 89 -19.60 11.62 18.03
N GLN A 90 -19.43 10.54 18.80
CA GLN A 90 -20.37 10.04 19.81
C GLN A 90 -19.97 10.52 21.19
#